data_AF-A0A5C4T0U1-F1
#
_entry.id   AF-A0A5C4T0U1-F1
#
_cell.length_a   1.000
_cell.length_b   1.000
_cell.length_c   1.000
_cell.angle_alpha   90.00
_cell.angle_beta   90.00
_cell.angle_gamma   90.00
#
_symmetry.space_group_name_H-M   'P 1'
#
loop_
_entity.id
_entity.type
_entity.pdbx_description
1 polymer ?
#
loop_
_entity_poly.entity_id
_entity_poly.type
_entity_poly.pdbx_seq_one_letter_code
_entity_poly.pdbx_strand_id
1 'polypeptide(L)'
;MEQNGKERLEHDLADALTEGEMAEKDPDVAALRRLSPRYEIRSQAERDPIVEETKIVRSIAREADDRYDDYIARASRQEQGDNRDR
;
A
#
# COMPACT_ATOMS: atom_id res chain seq x y z
N MET A 1 1.49 11.14 -72.87
CA MET A 1 1.27 12.15 -71.82
C MET A 1 1.32 11.56 -70.40
N GLU A 2 1.50 10.24 -70.23
CA GLU A 2 1.42 9.57 -68.92
C GLU A 2 2.73 9.56 -68.11
N GLN A 3 3.89 9.66 -68.80
CA GLN A 3 5.23 9.70 -68.18
C GLN A 3 5.42 10.92 -67.26
N ASN A 4 5.01 12.10 -67.71
CA ASN A 4 5.18 13.37 -66.98
C ASN A 4 4.35 13.44 -65.68
N GLY A 5 3.30 12.61 -65.55
CA GLY A 5 2.50 12.53 -64.32
C GLY A 5 3.21 11.71 -63.25
N LYS A 6 3.86 10.61 -63.64
CA LYS A 6 4.69 9.78 -62.76
C LYS A 6 5.87 10.55 -62.21
N GLU A 7 6.60 11.26 -63.06
CA GLU A 7 7.76 12.05 -62.65
C GLU A 7 7.40 13.14 -61.64
N ARG A 8 6.23 13.78 -61.77
CA ARG A 8 5.73 14.76 -60.79
C ARG A 8 5.34 14.10 -59.48
N LEU A 9 4.66 12.96 -59.54
CA LEU A 9 4.31 12.17 -58.34
C LEU A 9 5.55 11.68 -57.58
N GLU A 10 6.60 11.27 -58.30
CA GLU A 10 7.88 10.87 -57.72
C GLU A 10 8.60 12.05 -57.07
N HIS A 11 8.56 13.23 -57.70
CA HIS A 11 9.11 14.47 -57.14
C HIS A 11 8.35 14.91 -55.89
N ASP A 12 7.02 14.98 -55.95
CA ASP A 12 6.18 15.37 -54.82
C ASP A 12 6.33 14.38 -53.64
N LEU A 13 6.52 13.08 -53.93
CA LEU A 13 6.81 12.07 -52.92
C LEU A 13 8.22 12.25 -52.31
N ALA A 14 9.21 12.56 -53.14
CA ALA A 14 10.57 12.82 -52.67
C ALA A 14 10.62 14.06 -51.77
N ASP A 15 9.94 15.15 -52.16
CA ASP A 15 9.84 16.37 -51.35
C ASP A 15 9.11 16.08 -50.04
N ALA A 16 7.99 15.36 -50.05
CA ALA A 16 7.25 15.00 -48.84
C ALA A 16 8.07 14.11 -47.88
N LEU A 17 8.93 13.23 -48.39
CA LEU A 17 9.79 12.36 -47.59
C LEU A 17 11.06 13.06 -47.09
N THR A 18 11.54 14.08 -47.81
CA THR A 18 12.81 14.78 -47.51
C THR A 18 12.59 16.06 -46.69
N GLU A 19 11.51 16.80 -46.99
CA GLU A 19 11.17 18.10 -46.39
C GLU A 19 9.99 18.01 -45.42
N GLY A 20 9.22 16.92 -45.43
CA GLY A 20 8.16 16.68 -44.45
C GLY A 20 8.75 16.59 -43.05
N GLU A 21 8.12 17.25 -42.07
CA GLU A 21 8.57 17.26 -40.68
C GLU A 21 8.88 15.84 -40.19
N MET A 22 10.17 15.52 -40.07
CA MET A 22 10.61 14.27 -39.45
C MET A 22 10.04 14.25 -38.05
N ALA A 23 9.24 13.22 -37.74
CA ALA A 23 8.53 13.03 -36.49
C ALA A 23 9.38 13.51 -35.30
N GLU A 24 9.07 14.72 -34.85
CA GLU A 24 9.90 15.45 -33.91
C GLU A 24 9.64 14.90 -32.51
N LYS A 25 10.28 13.78 -32.20
CA LYS A 25 10.85 13.39 -30.90
C LYS A 25 11.20 11.91 -30.95
N ASP A 26 12.41 11.61 -30.46
CA ASP A 26 12.82 10.28 -30.04
C ASP A 26 11.62 9.56 -29.36
N PRO A 27 11.18 8.40 -29.88
CA PRO A 27 10.00 7.69 -29.39
C PRO A 27 10.07 7.44 -27.87
N ASP A 28 11.28 7.30 -27.32
CA ASP A 28 11.51 7.10 -25.90
C ASP A 28 11.20 8.38 -25.10
N VAL A 29 11.55 9.55 -25.62
CA VAL A 29 11.24 10.85 -25.02
C VAL A 29 9.73 11.16 -25.09
N ALA A 30 9.07 10.78 -26.18
CA ALA A 30 7.62 10.92 -26.32
C ALA A 30 6.88 9.98 -25.34
N ALA A 31 7.38 8.77 -25.12
CA ALA A 31 6.84 7.83 -24.15
C ALA A 31 7.02 8.31 -22.69
N LEU A 32 8.19 8.85 -22.35
CA LEU A 32 8.47 9.41 -21.02
C LEU A 32 7.56 10.61 -20.67
N ARG A 33 7.25 11.47 -21.65
CA ARG A 33 6.31 12.60 -21.46
C ARG A 33 4.86 12.16 -21.28
N ARG A 34 4.48 10.99 -21.81
CA ARG A 34 3.14 10.41 -21.63
C ARG A 34 3.00 9.66 -20.30
N LEU A 35 4.10 9.27 -19.68
CA LEU A 35 4.08 8.68 -18.35
C LEU A 35 3.65 9.75 -17.34
N SER A 36 2.65 9.44 -16.51
CA SER A 36 2.26 10.32 -15.42
C SER A 36 3.45 10.51 -14.46
N PRO A 37 3.60 11.70 -13.83
CA PRO A 37 4.61 11.92 -12.81
C PRO A 37 4.57 10.81 -11.75
N ARG A 38 5.72 10.41 -11.23
CA ARG A 38 5.81 9.39 -10.18
C ARG A 38 5.18 9.95 -8.90
N TYR A 39 3.88 9.73 -8.71
CA TYR A 39 3.20 10.06 -7.48
C TYR A 39 3.62 9.06 -6.39
N GLU A 40 4.06 9.56 -5.25
CA GLU A 40 4.27 8.76 -4.05
C GLU A 40 2.93 8.67 -3.31
N ILE A 41 2.36 7.46 -3.21
CA ILE A 41 1.18 7.23 -2.37
C ILE A 41 1.67 6.92 -0.96
N ARG A 42 1.51 7.87 -0.04
CA ARG A 42 1.76 7.66 1.39
C ARG A 42 0.46 7.27 2.07
N SER A 43 0.29 5.97 2.31
CA SER A 43 -0.83 5.47 3.11
C SER A 43 -0.48 5.55 4.59
N GLN A 44 -1.12 6.45 5.33
CA GLN A 44 -1.05 6.48 6.78
C GLN A 44 -1.87 5.30 7.32
N ALA A 45 -1.24 4.40 8.10
CA ALA A 45 -1.97 3.32 8.74
C ALA A 45 -2.87 3.90 9.85
N GLU A 46 -4.18 3.82 9.70
CA GLU A 46 -5.15 4.33 10.69
C GLU A 46 -5.18 3.49 11.97
N ARG A 47 -4.79 2.20 11.90
CA ARG A 47 -4.85 1.25 13.02
C ARG A 47 -3.56 0.44 13.12
N ASP A 48 -2.94 0.48 14.29
CA ASP A 48 -1.75 -0.31 14.60
C ASP A 48 -2.17 -1.67 15.21
N PRO A 49 -1.93 -2.80 14.53
CA PRO A 49 -2.33 -4.12 15.01
C PRO A 49 -1.62 -4.50 16.32
N ILE A 50 -0.38 -4.05 16.53
CA ILE A 50 0.40 -4.39 17.72
C ILE A 50 -0.22 -3.76 18.97
N VAL A 51 -0.66 -2.50 18.85
CA VAL A 51 -1.32 -1.79 19.96
C VAL A 51 -2.64 -2.46 20.33
N GLU A 52 -3.44 -2.86 19.35
CA GLU A 52 -4.73 -3.51 19.59
C GLU A 52 -4.58 -4.90 20.21
N GLU A 53 -3.66 -5.71 19.69
CA GLU A 53 -3.30 -7.01 20.27
C GLU A 53 -2.80 -6.85 21.71
N THR A 54 -1.91 -5.88 21.95
CA THR A 54 -1.37 -5.62 23.30
C THR A 54 -2.47 -5.25 24.30
N LYS A 55 -3.47 -4.47 23.88
CA LYS A 55 -4.62 -4.13 24.74
C LYS A 55 -5.40 -5.38 25.13
N ILE A 56 -5.67 -6.27 24.18
CA ILE A 56 -6.42 -7.52 24.39
C ILE A 56 -5.64 -8.46 25.33
N VAL A 57 -4.34 -8.64 25.08
CA VAL A 57 -3.50 -9.50 25.93
C VAL A 57 -3.46 -8.97 27.36
N ARG A 58 -3.35 -7.66 27.54
CA ARG A 58 -3.37 -7.04 28.87
C ARG A 58 -4.71 -7.20 29.59
N SER A 59 -5.84 -7.15 28.88
CA SER A 59 -7.14 -7.37 29.52
C SER A 59 -7.29 -8.81 30.02
N ILE A 60 -6.84 -9.78 29.22
CA ILE A 60 -6.87 -11.20 29.59
C ILE A 60 -5.97 -11.45 30.81
N ALA A 61 -4.78 -10.85 30.84
CA ALA A 61 -3.86 -10.99 31.96
C ALA A 61 -4.45 -10.44 33.27
N ARG A 62 -5.10 -9.27 33.23
CA ARG A 62 -5.75 -8.68 34.41
C ARG A 62 -6.87 -9.56 34.94
N GLU A 63 -7.72 -10.07 34.04
CA GLU A 63 -8.80 -10.99 34.44
C GLU A 63 -8.24 -12.25 35.12
N ALA A 64 -7.14 -12.80 34.61
CA ALA A 64 -6.51 -13.96 35.22
C ALA A 64 -5.97 -13.68 36.63
N ASP A 65 -5.34 -12.51 36.81
CA ASP A 65 -4.79 -12.04 38.10
C ASP A 65 -5.92 -11.84 39.14
N ASP A 66 -6.97 -11.10 38.76
CA ASP A 66 -8.14 -10.83 39.62
C ASP A 66 -8.79 -12.14 40.12
N ARG A 67 -8.91 -13.16 39.24
CA ARG A 67 -9.46 -14.47 39.62
C ARG A 67 -8.57 -15.21 40.62
N TYR A 68 -7.25 -15.05 40.51
CA TYR A 68 -6.31 -15.69 41.41
C TYR A 68 -6.37 -15.03 42.80
N ASP A 69 -6.40 -13.70 42.84
CA ASP A 69 -6.60 -12.93 44.08
C ASP A 69 -7.90 -13.34 44.79
N ASP A 70 -8.99 -13.45 44.03
CA ASP A 70 -10.29 -13.91 44.55
C ASP A 70 -10.21 -15.31 45.15
N TYR A 71 -9.49 -16.22 44.50
CA TYR A 71 -9.31 -17.59 44.97
C TYR A 71 -8.50 -17.61 46.28
N ILE A 72 -7.37 -16.91 46.35
CA ILE A 72 -6.53 -16.82 47.55
C ILE A 72 -7.31 -16.19 48.71
N ALA A 73 -8.10 -15.16 48.45
CA ALA A 73 -8.96 -14.53 49.45
C ALA A 73 -10.03 -15.50 50.00
N ARG A 74 -10.57 -16.40 49.17
CA ARG A 74 -11.52 -17.44 49.61
C ARG A 74 -10.83 -18.52 50.43
N ALA A 75 -9.70 -19.04 49.96
CA ALA A 75 -8.94 -20.09 50.64
C ALA A 75 -8.48 -19.64 52.05
N SER A 76 -7.91 -18.43 52.15
CA SER A 76 -7.47 -17.86 53.43
C SER A 76 -8.61 -17.64 54.44
N ARG A 77 -9.81 -17.26 53.99
CA ARG A 77 -10.99 -17.18 54.85
C ARG A 77 -11.42 -18.55 55.39
N GLN A 78 -11.31 -19.60 54.58
CA GLN A 78 -11.67 -20.95 54.98
C GLN A 78 -10.70 -21.52 56.02
N GLU A 79 -9.39 -21.31 55.85
CA GLU A 79 -8.37 -21.70 56.83
C GLU A 79 -8.54 -21.00 58.19
N GLN A 80 -8.91 -19.71 58.18
CA GLN A 80 -9.18 -18.96 59.40
C GLN A 80 -10.48 -19.38 60.11
N GLY A 81 -11.44 -19.96 59.39
CA GLY A 81 -12.64 -20.56 59.98
C GLY A 81 -12.31 -21.89 60.66
N ASP A 82 -11.59 -22.77 59.95
CA ASP A 82 -11.19 -24.09 60.48
C ASP A 82 -10.29 -24.00 61.72
N ASN A 83 -9.43 -22.98 61.81
CA ASN A 83 -8.60 -22.73 63.00
C ASN A 83 -9.34 -22.14 64.21
N ARG A 84 -10.55 -21.59 64.03
CA ARG A 84 -11.37 -21.07 65.14
C ARG A 84 -12.28 -22.14 65.76
N ASP A 85 -12.53 -23.22 65.02
CA ASP A 85 -13.41 -24.32 65.41
C ASP A 85 -12.64 -25.53 66.00
N ARG A 86 -11.30 -25.44 66.13
CA ARG A 86 -10.42 -26.42 66.81
C ARG A 86 -9.95 -25.92 68.16
#